data_AF-A0AAU4C9Q5-F1
#
_entry.id   AF-A0AAU4C9Q5-F1
#
_cell.length_a   1.000
_cell.length_b   1.000
_cell.length_c   1.000
_cell.angle_alpha   90.00
_cell.angle_beta   90.00
_cell.angle_gamma   90.00
#
_symmetry.space_group_name_H-M   'P 1'
#
loop_
_entity.id
_entity.type
_entity.pdbx_description
1 polymer ?
#
loop_
_entity_poly.entity_id
_entity_poly.type
_entity_poly.pdbx_seq_one_letter_code
_entity_poly.pdbx_strand_id
1 'polypeptide(L)'
;MSTTIRVQPAARLRQEFALWGTSQHPKIHTVAPNTFAVPAGLYTEIPEPLLIGALVDGQRYVSPDEQEPTVAPVTGEQWAEPGQPLPEVPESAYGPDSVPLTVEFAPLEDAPADSDPSDSDAGTTAGGSVLPEPEPGEASAPAEEFTDNPCPGCDRSFTTARGRDTHFRIAHAEES
;
A
#
# COMPACT_ATOMS: atom_id res chain seq x y z
N MET A 1 -1.99 -19.53 -9.61
CA MET A 1 -1.49 -18.14 -9.70
C MET A 1 -1.18 -17.69 -8.28
N SER A 2 0.06 -17.28 -8.00
CA SER A 2 0.43 -16.84 -6.67
C SER A 2 -0.04 -15.40 -6.47
N THR A 3 -1.06 -15.21 -5.63
CA THR A 3 -1.50 -13.86 -5.25
C THR A 3 -0.42 -13.20 -4.40
N THR A 4 -0.01 -12.00 -4.76
CA THR A 4 0.98 -11.20 -4.03
C THR A 4 0.35 -9.93 -3.50
N ILE A 5 0.64 -9.60 -2.25
CA ILE A 5 0.21 -8.43 -1.51
C ILE A 5 1.35 -7.42 -1.49
N ARG A 6 1.08 -6.14 -1.74
CA ARG A 6 2.10 -5.08 -1.71
C ARG A 6 2.22 -4.52 -0.31
N VAL A 7 3.35 -4.74 0.34
CA VAL A 7 3.64 -4.21 1.68
C VAL A 7 4.66 -3.09 1.58
N GLN A 8 4.33 -1.93 2.11
CA GLN A 8 5.21 -0.77 2.25
C GLN A 8 5.48 -0.52 3.74
N PRO A 9 6.62 -1.00 4.28
CA PRO A 9 6.96 -0.84 5.68
C PRO A 9 7.18 0.63 6.06
N ALA A 10 6.91 0.96 7.32
CA ALA A 10 7.24 2.26 7.88
C ALA A 10 8.75 2.55 7.72
N ALA A 11 9.13 3.81 7.50
CA ALA A 11 10.52 4.18 7.19
C ALA A 11 11.56 3.63 8.18
N ARG A 12 11.22 3.62 9.48
CA ARG A 12 12.08 3.10 10.55
C ARG A 12 12.22 1.58 10.58
N LEU A 13 11.27 0.84 10.01
CA LEU A 13 11.20 -0.63 10.04
C LEU A 13 11.66 -1.29 8.74
N ARG A 14 12.04 -0.51 7.72
CA ARG A 14 12.41 -1.06 6.40
C ARG A 14 13.59 -2.02 6.44
N GLN A 15 14.60 -1.72 7.26
CA GLN A 15 15.79 -2.56 7.37
C GLN A 15 15.44 -3.91 8.01
N GLU A 16 14.69 -3.89 9.09
CA GLU A 16 14.22 -5.11 9.78
C GLU A 16 13.30 -5.93 8.87
N PHE A 17 12.39 -5.28 8.15
CA PHE A 17 11.54 -5.94 7.16
C PHE A 17 12.36 -6.57 6.02
N ALA A 18 13.39 -5.88 5.52
CA ALA A 18 14.26 -6.44 4.48
C ALA A 18 15.04 -7.65 5.00
N LEU A 19 15.59 -7.58 6.22
CA LEU A 19 16.27 -8.71 6.85
C LEU A 19 15.33 -9.92 6.99
N TRP A 20 14.13 -9.71 7.54
CA TRP A 20 13.10 -10.75 7.60
C TRP A 20 12.77 -11.29 6.21
N GLY A 21 12.53 -10.42 5.24
CA GLY A 21 12.12 -10.80 3.89
C GLY A 21 13.16 -11.63 3.13
N THR A 22 14.45 -11.40 3.37
CA THR A 22 15.54 -12.18 2.74
C THR A 22 15.66 -13.62 3.26
N SER A 23 15.07 -13.92 4.42
CA SER A 23 15.05 -15.27 5.00
C SER A 23 13.85 -16.13 4.54
N GLN A 24 12.88 -15.54 3.85
CA GLN A 24 11.64 -16.22 3.47
C GLN A 24 11.77 -17.15 2.25
N HIS A 25 10.96 -18.21 2.25
CA HIS A 25 10.82 -19.15 1.15
C HIS A 25 9.33 -19.39 0.85
N PRO A 26 8.80 -18.96 -0.30
CA PRO A 26 9.47 -18.29 -1.43
C PRO A 26 10.04 -16.91 -1.10
N LYS A 27 11.04 -16.48 -1.89
CA LYS A 27 11.67 -15.17 -1.71
C LYS A 27 10.67 -14.03 -1.96
N ILE A 28 10.71 -13.04 -1.09
CA ILE A 28 9.96 -11.79 -1.26
C ILE A 28 10.70 -10.92 -2.27
N HIS A 29 9.95 -10.33 -3.20
CA HIS A 29 10.50 -9.46 -4.24
C HIS A 29 10.26 -7.99 -3.92
N THR A 30 11.23 -7.13 -4.21
CA THR A 30 11.07 -5.68 -4.14
C THR A 30 10.46 -5.18 -5.46
N VAL A 31 9.30 -4.51 -5.39
CA VAL A 31 8.59 -4.00 -6.58
C VAL A 31 8.70 -2.48 -6.74
N ALA A 32 9.06 -1.77 -5.67
CA ALA A 32 9.37 -0.34 -5.67
C ALA A 32 10.39 -0.04 -4.55
N PRO A 33 11.02 1.15 -4.51
CA PRO A 33 12.05 1.47 -3.52
C PRO A 33 11.66 1.22 -2.05
N ASN A 34 10.36 1.31 -1.74
CA ASN A 34 9.83 1.09 -0.40
C ASN A 34 8.70 0.05 -0.37
N THR A 35 8.54 -0.77 -1.41
CA THR A 35 7.40 -1.69 -1.54
C THR A 35 7.86 -3.10 -1.90
N PHE A 36 7.37 -4.07 -1.15
CA PHE A 36 7.68 -5.48 -1.27
C PHE A 36 6.43 -6.25 -1.73
N ALA A 37 6.57 -7.15 -2.69
CA ALA A 37 5.53 -8.09 -3.08
C ALA A 37 5.68 -9.36 -2.24
N VAL A 38 4.79 -9.49 -1.25
CA VAL A 38 4.74 -10.63 -0.34
C VAL A 38 3.69 -11.61 -0.85
N PRO A 39 4.02 -12.89 -1.08
CA PRO A 39 3.03 -13.91 -1.38
C PRO A 39 1.97 -14.01 -0.27
N ALA A 40 0.70 -14.15 -0.64
CA ALA A 40 -0.41 -14.12 0.33
C ALA A 40 -0.26 -15.12 1.49
N GLY A 41 0.34 -16.30 1.24
CA GLY A 41 0.62 -17.28 2.29
C GLY A 41 1.70 -16.87 3.29
N LEU A 42 2.65 -16.02 2.88
CA LEU A 42 3.71 -15.51 3.77
C LEU A 42 3.28 -14.24 4.52
N TYR A 43 2.20 -13.60 4.10
CA TYR A 43 1.73 -12.37 4.75
C TYR A 43 1.36 -12.59 6.22
N THR A 44 0.74 -13.73 6.53
CA THR A 44 0.38 -14.12 7.91
C THR A 44 1.59 -14.48 8.77
N GLU A 45 2.75 -14.69 8.17
CA GLU A 45 4.01 -14.99 8.87
C GLU A 45 4.83 -13.73 9.16
N ILE A 46 4.43 -12.57 8.62
CA ILE A 46 5.11 -11.30 8.90
C ILE A 46 4.95 -11.00 10.39
N PRO A 47 6.05 -10.78 11.14
CA PRO A 47 5.98 -10.30 12.50
C PRO A 47 5.21 -8.99 12.55
N GLU A 48 4.14 -8.96 13.33
CA GLU A 48 3.29 -7.78 13.49
C GLU A 48 4.06 -6.48 13.81
N PRO A 49 5.11 -6.47 14.66
CA PRO A 49 5.90 -5.26 14.89
C PRO A 49 6.45 -4.62 13.63
N LEU A 50 6.67 -5.39 12.56
CA LEU A 50 7.14 -4.90 11.25
C LEU A 50 6.02 -4.28 10.40
N LEU A 51 4.77 -4.60 10.71
CA LEU A 51 3.58 -4.07 10.05
C LEU A 51 3.05 -2.78 10.71
N ILE A 52 3.48 -2.44 11.92
CA ILE A 52 3.03 -1.23 12.63
C ILE A 52 3.40 0.02 11.82
N GLY A 53 2.38 0.70 11.30
CA GLY A 53 2.53 1.89 10.45
C GLY A 53 2.91 1.60 8.99
N ALA A 54 2.87 0.34 8.56
CA ALA A 54 3.02 -0.05 7.17
C ALA A 54 1.74 0.20 6.37
N LEU A 55 1.88 0.30 5.04
CA LEU A 55 0.76 0.26 4.10
C LEU A 55 0.71 -1.12 3.41
N VAL A 56 -0.43 -1.79 3.47
CA VAL A 56 -0.73 -3.08 2.84
C VAL A 56 -1.72 -2.80 1.72
N ASP A 57 -1.29 -2.98 0.47
CA ASP A 57 -2.02 -2.60 -0.75
C ASP A 57 -2.54 -1.15 -0.72
N GLY A 58 -1.77 -0.26 -0.09
CA GLY A 58 -2.11 1.15 0.08
C GLY A 58 -2.98 1.47 1.30
N GLN A 59 -3.49 0.45 2.00
CA GLN A 59 -4.25 0.62 3.25
C GLN A 59 -3.33 0.56 4.46
N ARG A 60 -3.54 1.42 5.45
CA ARG A 60 -2.75 1.35 6.69
C ARG A 60 -3.04 0.04 7.42
N TYR A 61 -1.99 -0.68 7.81
CA TYR A 61 -2.14 -1.84 8.67
C TYR A 61 -2.71 -1.41 10.03
N VAL A 62 -3.73 -2.12 10.49
CA VAL A 62 -4.37 -1.97 11.79
C VAL A 62 -4.14 -3.27 12.53
N SER A 63 -3.55 -3.18 13.73
CA SER A 63 -3.37 -4.36 14.57
C SER A 63 -4.73 -4.94 14.96
N PRO A 64 -4.94 -6.27 14.95
CA PRO A 64 -6.15 -6.88 15.46
C PRO A 64 -6.42 -6.53 16.93
N ASP A 65 -5.40 -6.19 17.73
CA ASP A 65 -5.58 -5.72 19.11
C ASP A 65 -6.08 -4.27 19.19
N GLU A 66 -5.72 -3.43 18.20
CA GLU A 66 -6.25 -2.06 18.04
C GLU A 66 -7.65 -2.08 17.41
N GLN A 67 -7.96 -3.14 16.67
CA GLN A 67 -9.30 -3.44 16.22
C GLN A 67 -10.08 -4.00 17.41
N GLU A 68 -10.46 -3.11 18.34
CA GLU A 68 -11.66 -3.34 19.16
C GLU A 68 -12.74 -3.87 18.19
N PRO A 69 -13.55 -4.88 18.58
CA PRO A 69 -14.56 -5.46 17.71
C PRO A 69 -15.51 -4.34 17.30
N THR A 70 -15.15 -3.69 16.20
CA THR A 70 -15.99 -2.77 15.47
C THR A 70 -17.08 -3.69 15.03
N VAL A 71 -18.20 -3.57 15.75
CA VAL A 71 -19.48 -4.20 15.51
C VAL A 71 -19.55 -4.48 14.02
N ALA A 72 -19.56 -5.78 13.68
CA ALA A 72 -19.43 -6.25 12.31
C ALA A 72 -20.18 -5.29 11.38
N PRO A 73 -19.61 -4.89 10.21
CA PRO A 73 -20.44 -4.23 9.23
C PRO A 73 -21.65 -5.15 9.07
N VAL A 74 -22.84 -4.58 9.18
CA VAL A 74 -24.09 -5.27 8.84
C VAL A 74 -24.02 -5.49 7.32
N THR A 75 -23.13 -6.39 6.88
CA THR A 75 -23.01 -6.88 5.52
C THR A 75 -23.94 -8.07 5.44
N GLY A 76 -25.20 -7.71 5.53
CA GLY A 76 -26.33 -8.53 5.21
C GLY A 76 -27.40 -7.53 4.89
N GLU A 77 -27.49 -7.12 3.63
CA GLU A 77 -28.78 -6.73 3.06
C GLU A 77 -29.67 -7.98 3.20
N GLN A 78 -30.25 -8.16 4.39
CA GLN A 78 -31.26 -9.17 4.62
C GLN A 78 -32.49 -8.62 3.91
N TRP A 79 -32.73 -9.08 2.70
CA TRP A 79 -33.98 -8.80 2.01
C TRP A 79 -35.09 -9.40 2.88
N ALA A 80 -35.90 -8.54 3.51
CA ALA A 80 -37.01 -9.00 4.32
C ALA A 80 -37.94 -9.83 3.42
N GLU A 81 -38.21 -11.08 3.81
CA GLU A 81 -39.21 -11.87 3.10
C GLU A 81 -40.59 -11.22 3.29
N PRO A 82 -41.41 -11.07 2.22
CA PRO A 82 -42.73 -10.46 2.34
C PRO A 82 -43.58 -11.17 3.40
N GLY A 83 -43.88 -10.48 4.50
CA GLY A 83 -44.68 -11.02 5.62
C GLY A 83 -43.92 -11.22 6.94
N GLN A 84 -42.59 -11.06 6.97
CA GLN A 84 -41.87 -10.96 8.23
C GLN A 84 -41.96 -9.53 8.80
N PRO A 85 -42.26 -9.36 10.11
CA PRO A 85 -42.19 -8.05 10.75
C PRO A 85 -40.74 -7.55 10.72
N LEU A 86 -40.54 -6.27 10.38
CA LEU A 86 -39.21 -5.67 10.42
C LEU A 86 -38.62 -5.79 11.83
N PRO A 87 -37.30 -6.04 11.95
CA PRO A 87 -36.63 -5.99 13.24
C PRO A 87 -36.74 -4.58 13.84
N GLU A 88 -37.00 -4.51 15.14
CA GLU A 88 -37.08 -3.24 15.86
C GLU A 88 -35.71 -2.56 15.85
N VAL A 89 -35.69 -1.30 15.41
CA VAL A 89 -34.45 -0.51 15.36
C VAL A 89 -34.05 -0.17 16.80
N PRO A 90 -32.80 -0.45 17.22
CA PRO A 90 -32.36 -0.13 18.57
C PRO A 90 -32.38 1.38 18.83
N GLU A 91 -32.76 1.80 20.04
CA GLU A 91 -32.84 3.21 20.43
C GLU A 91 -31.52 3.96 20.25
N SER A 92 -30.38 3.25 20.34
CA SER A 92 -29.03 3.79 20.09
C SER A 92 -28.78 4.24 18.65
N ALA A 93 -29.63 3.84 17.69
CA ALA A 93 -29.58 4.34 16.32
C ALA A 93 -30.10 5.79 16.21
N TYR A 94 -30.88 6.24 17.19
CA TYR A 94 -31.32 7.62 17.31
C TYR A 94 -30.30 8.39 18.16
N GLY A 95 -29.65 9.40 17.57
CA GLY A 95 -28.75 10.27 18.31
C GLY A 95 -29.49 11.04 19.42
N PRO A 96 -28.79 11.56 20.45
CA PRO A 96 -29.40 12.26 21.57
C PRO A 96 -30.17 13.54 21.17
N ASP A 97 -29.90 14.07 19.98
CA ASP A 97 -30.61 15.21 19.37
C ASP A 97 -31.81 14.80 18.49
N SER A 98 -32.16 13.51 18.47
CA SER A 98 -33.31 13.02 17.69
C SER A 98 -34.60 13.45 18.37
N VAL A 99 -35.24 14.49 17.83
CA VAL A 99 -36.58 14.91 18.26
C VAL A 99 -37.60 14.01 17.54
N PRO A 100 -38.44 13.25 18.26
CA PRO A 100 -39.52 12.50 17.62
C PRO A 100 -40.46 13.49 16.96
N LEU A 101 -40.60 13.38 15.63
CA LEU A 101 -41.56 14.17 14.88
C LEU A 101 -42.97 13.71 15.26
N THR A 102 -43.62 14.45 16.16
CA THR A 102 -45.07 14.36 16.37
C THR A 102 -45.72 14.79 15.07
N VAL A 103 -46.21 13.83 14.30
CA VAL A 103 -46.78 14.11 12.98
C VAL A 103 -48.21 14.66 13.16
N GLU A 104 -48.31 15.91 13.58
CA GLU A 104 -49.52 16.72 13.36
C GLU A 104 -49.42 17.32 11.95
N PHE A 105 -49.94 16.59 10.97
CA PHE A 105 -50.10 17.09 9.59
C PHE A 105 -51.05 18.29 9.59
N ALA A 106 -50.52 19.50 9.70
CA ALA A 106 -51.23 20.72 9.37
C ALA A 106 -51.41 20.81 7.84
N PRO A 107 -52.58 21.29 7.33
CA PRO A 107 -52.77 21.50 5.90
C PRO A 107 -51.77 22.52 5.35
N LEU A 108 -51.11 22.16 4.26
CA LEU A 108 -50.06 22.96 3.61
C LEU A 108 -50.68 24.18 2.90
N GLU A 109 -50.64 25.35 3.54
CA GLU A 109 -50.91 26.62 2.87
C GLU A 109 -49.69 27.07 2.04
N ASP A 110 -50.00 27.52 0.83
CA ASP A 110 -49.15 27.89 -0.31
C ASP A 110 -47.98 28.82 0.06
N ALA A 111 -46.74 28.36 -0.15
CA ALA A 111 -45.54 29.18 -0.02
C ALA A 111 -45.03 29.58 -1.42
N PRO A 112 -44.77 30.87 -1.70
CA PRO A 112 -44.38 31.34 -3.01
C PRO A 112 -42.96 30.89 -3.38
N ALA A 113 -42.81 30.48 -4.64
CA ALA A 113 -41.54 30.20 -5.27
C ALA A 113 -40.77 31.51 -5.52
N ASP A 114 -39.54 31.62 -5.00
CA ASP A 114 -38.55 32.51 -5.60
C ASP A 114 -37.10 32.12 -5.26
N SER A 115 -36.23 32.44 -6.23
CA SER A 115 -34.79 32.68 -6.15
C SER A 115 -33.82 31.53 -6.50
N ASP A 116 -33.62 31.42 -7.83
CA ASP A 116 -32.34 31.36 -8.58
C ASP A 116 -31.09 30.71 -7.94
N PRO A 117 -30.52 29.64 -8.55
CA PRO A 117 -29.20 29.15 -8.18
C PRO A 117 -28.09 30.03 -8.77
N SER A 118 -27.36 30.70 -7.88
CA SER A 118 -26.12 31.42 -8.18
C SER A 118 -25.06 30.46 -8.74
N ASP A 119 -24.75 30.64 -10.02
CA ASP A 119 -23.64 30.02 -10.74
C ASP A 119 -22.31 30.28 -10.01
N SER A 120 -21.66 29.22 -9.53
CA SER A 120 -20.30 29.27 -8.97
C SER A 120 -19.37 28.48 -9.87
N ASP A 121 -18.86 29.18 -10.88
CA ASP A 121 -17.80 28.76 -11.77
C ASP A 121 -16.47 28.70 -10.99
N ALA A 122 -15.99 27.48 -10.75
CA ALA A 122 -14.62 27.22 -10.29
C ALA A 122 -13.90 26.37 -11.34
N GLY A 123 -13.71 26.95 -12.52
CA GLY A 123 -12.92 26.42 -13.61
C GLY A 123 -11.41 26.33 -13.27
N THR A 124 -10.98 25.08 -13.13
CA THR A 124 -9.60 24.57 -13.16
C THR A 124 -8.66 25.31 -14.12
N THR A 125 -7.48 25.73 -13.64
CA THR A 125 -6.35 26.07 -14.53
C THR A 125 -5.23 25.07 -14.33
N ALA A 126 -4.94 24.38 -15.42
CA ALA A 126 -3.90 23.38 -15.57
C ALA A 126 -2.50 23.99 -15.35
N GLY A 127 -1.75 23.42 -14.41
CA GLY A 127 -0.31 23.62 -14.27
C GLY A 127 0.45 22.37 -14.72
N GLY A 128 0.36 22.05 -16.01
CA GLY A 128 1.23 21.05 -16.63
C GLY A 128 2.58 21.65 -16.96
N SER A 129 3.64 21.16 -16.33
CA SER A 129 5.02 21.35 -16.79
C SER A 129 5.81 20.07 -16.56
N VAL A 130 5.72 19.20 -17.58
CA VAL A 130 6.78 18.40 -18.21
C VAL A 130 7.91 17.92 -17.29
N LEU A 131 7.80 16.66 -16.87
CA LEU A 131 8.96 15.83 -16.51
C LEU A 131 9.78 15.56 -17.78
N PRO A 132 11.12 15.75 -17.78
CA PRO A 132 11.95 15.28 -18.87
C PRO A 132 11.93 13.75 -18.91
N GLU A 133 11.61 13.24 -20.10
CA GLU A 133 11.71 11.83 -20.49
C GLU A 133 13.18 11.38 -20.37
N PRO A 134 13.52 10.35 -19.56
CA PRO A 134 14.84 9.76 -19.63
C PRO A 134 14.92 8.97 -20.94
N GLU A 135 15.73 9.45 -21.86
CA GLU A 135 16.04 8.76 -23.10
C GLU A 135 16.50 7.32 -22.80
N PRO A 136 15.91 6.29 -23.43
CA PRO A 136 16.48 4.95 -23.40
C PRO A 136 17.75 4.97 -24.24
N GLY A 137 18.86 5.34 -23.60
CA GLY A 137 20.19 5.14 -24.15
C GLY A 137 20.41 3.66 -24.39
N GLU A 138 20.17 3.23 -25.63
CA GLU A 138 20.70 2.02 -26.23
C GLU A 138 22.22 1.98 -26.04
N ALA A 139 22.65 1.34 -24.96
CA ALA A 139 24.00 0.79 -24.88
C ALA A 139 23.88 -0.72 -25.06
N SER A 140 23.63 -1.11 -26.32
CA SER A 140 24.02 -2.44 -26.81
C SER A 140 25.55 -2.52 -26.70
N ALA A 141 26.04 -2.98 -25.55
CA ALA A 141 27.41 -3.44 -25.47
C ALA A 141 27.54 -4.69 -26.34
N PRO A 142 28.54 -4.79 -27.22
CA PRO A 142 28.84 -6.05 -27.90
C PRO A 142 29.12 -7.12 -26.85
N ALA A 143 28.77 -8.36 -27.18
CA ALA A 143 29.14 -9.54 -26.40
C ALA A 143 30.67 -9.66 -26.38
N GLU A 144 31.32 -8.90 -25.51
CA GLU A 144 32.72 -9.03 -25.18
C GLU A 144 32.91 -10.45 -24.65
N GLU A 145 33.83 -11.18 -25.29
CA GLU A 145 34.25 -12.51 -24.89
C GLU A 145 34.46 -12.53 -23.37
N PHE A 146 33.80 -13.49 -22.72
CA PHE A 146 33.81 -13.74 -21.29
C PHE A 146 35.26 -14.00 -20.83
N THR A 147 36.03 -12.93 -20.63
CA THR A 147 37.37 -13.00 -20.10
C THR A 147 37.23 -13.08 -18.60
N ASP A 148 37.42 -14.29 -18.07
CA ASP A 148 37.51 -14.49 -16.63
C ASP A 148 38.58 -13.54 -16.07
N ASN A 149 38.17 -12.61 -15.20
CA ASN A 149 39.09 -11.70 -14.52
C ASN A 149 39.29 -12.19 -13.06
N PRO A 150 40.21 -13.14 -12.81
CA PRO A 150 40.46 -13.65 -11.46
C PRO A 150 41.13 -12.58 -10.58
N CYS A 151 40.79 -12.59 -9.29
CA CYS A 151 41.48 -11.80 -8.29
C CYS A 151 42.90 -12.36 -8.05
N PRO A 152 43.95 -11.53 -7.92
CA PRO A 152 45.28 -12.02 -7.60
C PRO A 152 45.44 -12.49 -6.13
N GLY A 153 44.53 -12.09 -5.24
CA GLY A 153 44.58 -12.44 -3.81
C GLY A 153 43.69 -13.62 -3.40
N CYS A 154 42.78 -14.09 -4.27
CA CYS A 154 41.90 -15.22 -3.98
C CYS A 154 41.30 -15.83 -5.26
N ASP A 155 40.70 -17.01 -5.14
CA ASP A 155 40.11 -17.77 -6.28
C ASP A 155 38.79 -17.19 -6.83
N ARG A 156 38.42 -15.94 -6.49
CA ARG A 156 37.19 -15.31 -7.01
C ARG A 156 37.41 -14.72 -8.40
N SER A 157 36.54 -15.07 -9.34
CA SER A 157 36.48 -14.45 -10.67
C SER A 157 35.41 -13.36 -10.75
N PHE A 158 35.67 -12.35 -11.57
CA PHE A 158 34.77 -11.22 -11.80
C PHE A 158 34.48 -11.07 -13.29
N THR A 159 33.28 -10.57 -13.58
CA THR A 159 32.84 -10.25 -14.94
C THR A 159 33.41 -8.93 -15.47
N THR A 160 33.99 -8.10 -14.61
CA THR A 160 34.59 -6.82 -14.99
C THR A 160 35.89 -6.55 -14.22
N ALA A 161 36.87 -5.93 -14.88
CA ALA A 161 38.13 -5.52 -14.24
C ALA A 161 37.91 -4.56 -13.06
N ARG A 162 36.95 -3.63 -13.19
CA ARG A 162 36.58 -2.68 -12.12
C ARG A 162 36.04 -3.37 -10.87
N GLY A 163 35.25 -4.44 -11.05
CA GLY A 163 34.74 -5.26 -9.95
C GLY A 163 35.87 -5.97 -9.20
N ARG A 164 36.80 -6.59 -9.94
CA ARG A 164 38.00 -7.23 -9.39
C ARG A 164 38.85 -6.25 -8.57
N ASP A 165 39.17 -5.08 -9.11
CA ASP A 165 40.04 -4.11 -8.44
C ASP A 165 39.40 -3.53 -7.16
N THR A 166 38.08 -3.35 -7.18
CA THR A 166 37.33 -2.89 -6.00
C THR A 166 37.33 -3.97 -4.91
N HIS A 167 37.09 -5.22 -5.30
CA HIS A 167 37.20 -6.35 -4.38
C HIS A 167 38.61 -6.47 -3.81
N PHE A 168 39.65 -6.36 -4.64
CA PHE A 168 41.02 -6.45 -4.21
C PHE A 168 41.36 -5.40 -3.14
N ARG A 169 40.97 -4.14 -3.37
CA ARG A 169 41.20 -3.06 -2.40
C ARG A 169 40.46 -3.24 -1.07
N ILE A 170 39.29 -3.87 -1.08
CA ILE A 170 38.46 -4.01 0.13
C ILE A 170 38.84 -5.28 0.91
N ALA A 171 39.02 -6.40 0.21
CA ALA A 171 39.24 -7.70 0.81
C ALA A 171 40.72 -8.00 1.10
N HIS A 172 41.65 -7.39 0.33
CA HIS A 172 43.10 -7.57 0.46
C HIS A 172 43.81 -6.25 0.84
N ALA A 173 43.08 -5.32 1.48
CA ALA A 173 43.60 -4.00 1.87
C ALA A 173 44.80 -4.08 2.83
N GLU A 174 44.85 -5.12 3.67
CA GLU A 174 45.86 -5.28 4.73
C GLU A 174 47.12 -6.05 4.27
N GLU A 175 47.14 -6.55 3.03
CA GLU A 175 48.28 -7.26 2.44
C GLU A 175 49.09 -6.40 1.44
N SER A 176 48.78 -5.11 1.34
CA SER A 176 49.33 -4.20 0.32
C SER A 176 50.38 -3.21 0.81
#